data_AF-A0A965PNY7-F1
#
_entry.id   AF-A0A965PNY7-F1
#
_cell.length_a   1.000
_cell.length_b   1.000
_cell.length_c   1.000
_cell.angle_alpha   90.00
_cell.angle_beta   90.00
_cell.angle_gamma   90.00
#
_symmetry.space_group_name_H-M   'P 1'
#
loop_
_entity.id
_entity.type
_entity.pdbx_description
1 polymer ?
#
loop_
_entity_poly.entity_id
_entity_poly.type
_entity_poly.pdbx_seq_one_letter_code
_entity_poly.pdbx_strand_id
1 'polypeptide(L)'
;MNHALKIEDLDLTKRTADAIVKAVQEFMLELGYTKERISELDCRRRDGFIPFSHNKGGLEAIAFIDLYSAYSMGGVGFDNADATIVKYYEYCLESLGLKDAKELTDEQHDQIGQSCSEDTVLFSLDAMLIDEHTLNLRFCVCAKDTPYHRQYDDLIDIDVEFKNVTELKKKLKKLLKNEDIKMFSLNLDHAY
;
A
#
# COMPACT_ATOMS: atom_id res chain seq x y z
N MET A 1 1.44 27.29 -1.16
CA MET A 1 1.04 26.12 -0.35
C MET A 1 2.10 25.07 -0.58
N ASN A 2 2.89 24.75 0.45
CA ASN A 2 3.85 23.63 0.48
C ASN A 2 3.87 23.18 1.94
N HIS A 3 3.17 22.11 2.31
CA HIS A 3 3.35 21.52 3.64
C HIS A 3 3.07 20.01 3.63
N ALA A 4 4.04 19.26 3.11
CA ALA A 4 4.46 18.01 3.72
C ALA A 4 5.94 18.11 4.12
N LEU A 5 6.30 17.30 5.11
CA LEU A 5 7.45 17.51 6.00
C LEU A 5 7.46 18.91 6.64
N LYS A 6 6.87 19.04 7.83
CA LYS A 6 7.13 20.20 8.69
C LYS A 6 8.50 20.00 9.33
N ILE A 7 9.53 20.31 8.54
CA ILE A 7 10.96 20.30 8.88
C ILE A 7 11.23 21.16 10.13
N GLU A 8 10.35 22.10 10.45
CA GLU A 8 10.44 23.01 11.59
C GLU A 8 10.65 22.29 12.94
N ASP A 9 10.23 21.02 13.05
CA ASP A 9 10.39 20.24 14.27
C ASP A 9 11.59 19.27 14.26
N LEU A 10 12.40 19.22 13.18
CA LEU A 10 13.66 18.46 13.08
C LEU A 10 14.80 19.45 12.79
N ASP A 11 15.99 19.28 13.38
CA ASP A 11 17.15 20.12 13.07
C ASP A 11 17.80 19.74 11.71
N LEU A 12 16.98 19.24 10.76
CA LEU A 12 17.38 18.85 9.42
C LEU A 12 17.49 20.07 8.50
N THR A 13 18.57 20.12 7.73
CA THR A 13 18.65 21.10 6.65
C THR A 13 17.61 20.77 5.55
N LYS A 14 17.00 21.80 4.96
CA LYS A 14 16.06 21.65 3.84
C LYS A 14 16.59 20.76 2.70
N ARG A 15 17.89 20.89 2.37
CA ARG A 15 18.54 20.07 1.32
C ARG A 15 18.59 18.59 1.68
N THR A 16 18.78 18.26 2.95
CA THR A 16 18.79 16.86 3.42
C THR A 16 17.39 16.26 3.35
N ALA A 17 16.37 17.01 3.79
CA ALA A 17 14.98 16.58 3.71
C ALA A 17 14.55 16.32 2.26
N ASP A 18 14.82 17.25 1.34
CA ASP A 18 14.52 17.10 -0.09
C ASP A 18 15.19 15.84 -0.68
N ALA A 19 16.42 15.54 -0.25
CA ALA A 19 17.16 14.37 -0.70
C ALA A 19 16.61 13.04 -0.15
N ILE A 20 16.09 13.04 1.08
CA ILE A 20 15.40 11.88 1.67
C ILE A 20 14.10 11.63 0.92
N VAL A 21 13.26 12.65 0.75
CA VAL A 21 11.99 12.55 -0.01
C VAL A 21 12.24 11.98 -1.40
N LYS A 22 13.25 12.50 -2.10
CA LYS A 22 13.60 11.99 -3.42
C LYS A 22 14.06 10.52 -3.39
N ALA A 23 14.83 10.11 -2.38
CA ALA A 23 15.27 8.73 -2.24
C ALA A 23 14.09 7.76 -2.01
N VAL A 24 13.12 8.17 -1.19
CA VAL A 24 11.91 7.39 -0.92
C VAL A 24 11.01 7.33 -2.16
N GLN A 25 10.83 8.46 -2.86
CA GLN A 25 10.06 8.50 -4.09
C GLN A 25 10.69 7.61 -5.17
N GLU A 26 12.02 7.66 -5.35
CA GLU A 26 12.74 6.76 -6.25
C GLU A 26 12.50 5.29 -5.88
N PHE A 27 12.50 4.95 -4.59
CA PHE A 27 12.20 3.60 -4.13
C PHE A 27 10.76 3.17 -4.42
N MET A 28 9.77 4.04 -4.19
CA MET A 28 8.36 3.77 -4.52
C MET A 28 8.16 3.52 -6.03
N LEU A 29 8.83 4.31 -6.87
CA LEU A 29 8.82 4.11 -8.32
C LEU A 29 9.51 2.79 -8.71
N GLU A 30 10.64 2.44 -8.08
CA GLU A 30 11.32 1.16 -8.31
C GLU A 30 10.48 -0.04 -7.84
N LEU A 31 9.60 0.14 -6.85
CA LEU A 31 8.68 -0.90 -6.38
C LEU A 31 7.54 -1.18 -7.38
N GLY A 32 7.21 -0.21 -8.24
CA GLY A 32 6.13 -0.31 -9.22
C GLY A 32 5.09 0.80 -9.11
N TYR A 33 5.21 1.77 -8.19
CA TYR A 33 4.26 2.88 -8.13
C TYR A 33 4.42 3.86 -9.30
N THR A 34 3.33 4.39 -9.86
CA THR A 34 3.42 5.55 -10.76
C THR A 34 3.47 6.85 -9.96
N LYS A 35 4.01 7.91 -10.56
CA LYS A 35 4.19 9.19 -9.88
C LYS A 35 2.87 9.81 -9.41
N GLU A 36 1.79 9.58 -10.14
CA GLU A 36 0.44 10.09 -9.86
C GLU A 36 -0.20 9.41 -8.64
N ARG A 37 0.29 8.22 -8.29
CA ARG A 37 -0.15 7.44 -7.13
C ARG A 37 0.62 7.76 -5.86
N ILE A 38 1.71 8.53 -5.97
CA ILE A 38 2.53 8.94 -4.83
C ILE A 38 2.10 10.34 -4.42
N SER A 39 1.67 10.46 -3.17
CA SER A 39 1.23 11.72 -2.58
C SER A 39 1.96 11.98 -1.27
N GLU A 40 1.91 13.25 -0.87
CA GLU A 40 2.40 13.67 0.42
C GLU A 40 1.45 13.14 1.52
N LEU A 41 2.00 12.44 2.51
CA LEU A 41 1.22 11.99 3.65
C LEU A 41 1.00 13.16 4.62
N ASP A 42 -0.18 13.79 4.50
CA ASP A 42 -0.64 14.83 5.42
C ASP A 42 -0.99 14.21 6.78
N CYS A 43 -0.36 14.66 7.88
CA CYS A 43 -0.80 14.32 9.23
C CYS A 43 -2.15 15.00 9.56
N ARG A 44 -3.28 14.42 9.13
CA ARG A 44 -4.61 15.00 9.33
C ARG A 44 -5.20 14.63 10.69
N ARG A 45 -5.62 15.64 11.46
CA ARG A 45 -6.41 15.46 12.71
C ARG A 45 -7.85 15.04 12.37
N ARG A 46 -8.09 13.75 12.18
CA ARG A 46 -9.37 13.12 12.59
C ARG A 46 -9.32 11.59 12.74
N ASP A 47 -8.50 10.88 11.96
CA ASP A 47 -8.66 9.42 11.79
C ASP A 47 -7.38 8.56 11.96
N GLY A 48 -6.51 8.85 12.94
CA GLY A 48 -5.63 7.80 13.49
C GLY A 48 -4.12 8.04 13.53
N PHE A 49 -3.60 9.14 13.02
CA PHE A 49 -2.31 9.63 13.49
C PHE A 49 -2.54 10.87 14.35
N ILE A 50 -2.39 10.70 15.67
CA ILE A 50 -2.11 11.83 16.54
C ILE A 50 -0.79 12.38 15.99
N PRO A 51 -0.69 13.66 15.58
CA PRO A 51 0.59 14.28 15.28
C PRO A 51 1.39 14.27 16.59
N PHE A 52 2.14 13.20 16.79
CA PHE A 52 3.11 13.09 17.83
C PHE A 52 4.29 13.95 17.44
N SER A 53 4.98 14.52 18.43
CA SER A 53 6.16 15.35 18.21
C SER A 53 7.27 14.68 17.40
N HIS A 54 7.23 13.35 17.23
CA HIS A 54 8.17 12.57 16.44
C HIS A 54 7.68 12.21 15.02
N ASN A 55 6.40 12.37 14.65
CA ASN A 55 5.98 12.09 13.28
C ASN A 55 6.11 13.35 12.41
N LYS A 56 7.04 13.32 11.45
CA LYS A 56 7.47 14.52 10.72
C LYS A 56 6.86 14.60 9.32
N GLY A 57 5.88 13.75 9.01
CA GLY A 57 5.29 13.61 7.68
C GLY A 57 6.01 12.56 6.83
N GLY A 58 5.51 12.32 5.63
CA GLY A 58 5.96 11.22 4.81
C GLY A 58 5.44 11.27 3.38
N LEU A 59 5.65 10.17 2.67
CA LEU A 59 5.02 9.89 1.39
C LEU A 59 4.09 8.70 1.56
N GLU A 60 2.97 8.73 0.86
CA GLU A 60 2.05 7.61 0.70
C GLU A 60 1.96 7.27 -0.78
N ALA A 61 2.03 5.99 -1.11
CA ALA A 61 1.74 5.50 -2.45
C ALA A 61 0.59 4.50 -2.40
N ILE A 62 -0.42 4.66 -3.25
CA ILE A 62 -1.61 3.79 -3.26
C ILE A 62 -1.92 3.26 -4.66
N ALA A 63 -2.27 1.98 -4.76
CA ALA A 63 -2.79 1.37 -5.97
C ALA A 63 -3.91 0.40 -5.62
N PHE A 64 -4.79 0.13 -6.59
CA PHE A 64 -5.97 -0.70 -6.37
C PHE A 64 -6.12 -1.69 -7.52
N ILE A 65 -6.43 -2.93 -7.18
CA ILE A 65 -6.93 -3.93 -8.12
C ILE A 65 -8.38 -4.25 -7.72
N ASP A 66 -9.24 -4.54 -8.69
CA ASP A 66 -10.58 -5.03 -8.38
C ASP A 66 -10.52 -6.43 -7.76
N LEU A 67 -11.46 -6.71 -6.86
CA LEU A 67 -11.46 -7.95 -6.09
C LEU A 67 -11.61 -9.19 -6.97
N TYR A 68 -12.37 -9.08 -8.07
CA TYR A 68 -12.59 -10.19 -9.00
C TYR A 68 -11.31 -10.60 -9.72
N SER A 69 -10.54 -9.62 -10.21
CA SER A 69 -9.23 -9.85 -10.82
C SER A 69 -8.25 -10.46 -9.82
N ALA A 70 -8.19 -9.95 -8.59
CA ALA A 70 -7.33 -10.50 -7.53
C ALA A 70 -7.67 -11.96 -7.21
N TYR A 71 -8.96 -12.29 -7.07
CA TYR A 71 -9.40 -13.67 -6.88
C TYR A 71 -9.05 -14.57 -8.07
N SER A 72 -9.29 -14.09 -9.30
CA SER A 72 -9.06 -14.85 -10.54
C SER A 72 -7.59 -15.19 -10.79
N MET A 73 -6.67 -14.41 -10.21
CA MET A 73 -5.23 -14.67 -10.22
C MET A 73 -4.78 -15.72 -9.19
N GLY A 74 -5.70 -16.19 -8.35
CA GLY A 74 -5.41 -17.11 -7.24
C GLY A 74 -5.06 -16.40 -5.93
N GLY A 75 -5.42 -15.12 -5.79
CA GLY A 75 -5.10 -14.28 -4.65
C GLY A 75 -3.91 -13.35 -4.90
N VAL A 76 -3.52 -12.63 -3.85
CA VAL A 76 -2.39 -11.69 -3.80
C VAL A 76 -1.20 -12.24 -3.00
N GLY A 77 -1.31 -13.46 -2.47
CA GLY A 77 -0.22 -14.17 -1.78
C GLY A 77 -0.05 -13.80 -0.32
N PHE A 78 -0.98 -13.02 0.24
CA PHE A 78 -1.00 -12.62 1.65
C PHE A 78 -2.17 -13.29 2.36
N ASP A 79 -1.90 -14.13 3.36
CA ASP A 79 -2.88 -15.06 3.94
C ASP A 79 -4.20 -14.39 4.39
N ASN A 80 -4.13 -13.24 5.06
CA ASN A 80 -5.35 -12.58 5.57
C ASN A 80 -6.11 -11.85 4.48
N ALA A 81 -5.40 -11.19 3.57
CA ALA A 81 -5.98 -10.56 2.38
C ALA A 81 -6.64 -11.62 1.49
N ASP A 82 -5.98 -12.75 1.24
CA ASP A 82 -6.49 -13.84 0.42
C ASP A 82 -7.73 -14.49 1.04
N ALA A 83 -7.70 -14.74 2.36
CA ALA A 83 -8.88 -15.21 3.08
C ALA A 83 -10.05 -14.22 2.97
N THR A 84 -9.76 -12.92 2.97
CA THR A 84 -10.76 -11.85 2.84
C THR A 84 -11.30 -11.76 1.41
N ILE A 85 -10.45 -11.87 0.40
CA ILE A 85 -10.82 -11.91 -1.02
C ILE A 85 -11.76 -13.09 -1.29
N VAL A 86 -11.40 -14.29 -0.81
CA VAL A 86 -12.26 -15.50 -0.95
C VAL A 86 -13.63 -15.27 -0.32
N LYS A 87 -13.67 -14.71 0.90
CA LYS A 87 -14.93 -14.44 1.60
C LYS A 87 -15.83 -13.46 0.83
N TYR A 88 -15.26 -12.39 0.29
CA TYR A 88 -16.03 -11.43 -0.50
C TYR A 88 -16.53 -12.03 -1.82
N TYR A 89 -15.72 -12.85 -2.47
CA TYR A 89 -16.13 -13.59 -3.65
C TYR A 89 -17.30 -14.55 -3.36
N GLU A 90 -17.24 -15.29 -2.23
CA GLU A 90 -18.34 -16.14 -1.75
C GLU A 90 -19.63 -15.33 -1.51
N TYR A 91 -19.54 -14.13 -0.93
CA TYR A 91 -20.70 -13.25 -0.79
C TYR A 91 -21.27 -12.78 -2.13
N CYS A 92 -20.43 -12.46 -3.12
CA CYS A 92 -20.91 -12.17 -4.48
C CYS A 92 -21.71 -13.37 -5.04
N LEU A 93 -21.20 -14.60 -4.88
CA LEU A 93 -21.91 -15.81 -5.33
C LEU A 93 -23.26 -15.98 -4.63
N GLU A 94 -23.29 -15.87 -3.29
CA GLU A 94 -24.53 -15.98 -2.51
C GLU A 94 -25.57 -14.93 -2.92
N SER A 95 -25.13 -13.69 -3.17
CA SER A 95 -26.02 -12.59 -3.58
C SER A 95 -26.68 -12.83 -4.94
N LEU A 96 -26.00 -13.56 -5.82
CA LEU A 96 -26.49 -13.96 -7.14
C LEU A 96 -27.22 -15.31 -7.14
N GLY A 97 -27.35 -15.97 -5.97
CA GLY A 97 -27.98 -17.28 -5.84
C GLY A 97 -27.15 -18.44 -6.42
N LEU A 98 -25.84 -18.24 -6.57
CA LEU A 98 -24.88 -19.20 -7.09
C LEU A 98 -24.25 -19.99 -5.94
N LYS A 99 -24.11 -21.31 -6.11
CA LYS A 99 -23.68 -22.22 -5.02
C LYS A 99 -22.24 -22.70 -5.11
N ASP A 100 -21.63 -22.68 -6.30
CA ASP A 100 -20.26 -23.13 -6.51
C ASP A 100 -19.60 -22.31 -7.64
N ALA A 101 -18.34 -21.93 -7.43
CA ALA A 101 -17.51 -21.23 -8.39
C ALA A 101 -17.01 -22.13 -9.54
N LYS A 102 -17.09 -23.46 -9.36
CA LYS A 102 -16.47 -24.44 -10.27
C LYS A 102 -17.23 -24.69 -11.57
N GLU A 103 -18.50 -24.30 -11.65
CA GLU A 103 -19.37 -24.56 -12.81
C GLU A 103 -20.13 -23.30 -13.24
N LEU A 104 -19.44 -22.16 -13.26
CA LEU A 104 -20.01 -20.90 -13.73
C LEU A 104 -19.96 -20.82 -15.26
N THR A 105 -21.03 -20.29 -15.85
CA THR A 105 -21.02 -19.90 -17.28
C THR A 105 -20.28 -18.57 -17.46
N ASP A 106 -19.86 -18.27 -18.69
CA ASP A 106 -19.24 -16.97 -19.02
C ASP A 106 -20.15 -15.80 -18.61
N GLU A 107 -21.47 -15.91 -18.80
CA GLU A 107 -22.43 -14.89 -18.38
C GLU A 107 -22.48 -14.71 -16.85
N GLN A 108 -22.28 -15.78 -16.08
CA GLN A 108 -22.23 -15.71 -14.62
C GLN A 108 -20.90 -15.13 -14.13
N HIS A 109 -19.79 -15.43 -14.82
CA HIS A 109 -18.51 -14.76 -14.59
C HIS A 109 -18.61 -13.26 -14.81
N ASP A 110 -19.25 -12.83 -15.90
CA ASP A 110 -19.49 -11.40 -16.17
C ASP A 110 -20.38 -10.74 -15.10
N GLN A 111 -21.42 -11.43 -14.63
CA GLN A 111 -22.30 -10.94 -13.55
C GLN A 111 -21.57 -10.79 -12.22
N ILE A 112 -20.71 -11.74 -11.87
CA ILE A 112 -19.88 -11.67 -10.66
C ILE A 112 -18.86 -10.53 -10.80
N GLY A 113 -18.18 -10.45 -11.94
CA GLY A 113 -17.23 -9.38 -12.22
C GLY A 113 -17.86 -7.99 -12.07
N GLN A 114 -19.08 -7.80 -12.56
CA GLN A 114 -19.84 -6.56 -12.35
C GLN A 114 -20.21 -6.35 -10.87
N SER A 115 -20.65 -7.40 -10.18
CA SER A 115 -21.08 -7.30 -8.77
C SER A 115 -19.94 -7.02 -7.79
N CYS A 116 -18.74 -7.55 -8.06
CA CYS A 116 -17.56 -7.30 -7.22
C CYS A 116 -16.67 -6.16 -7.77
N SER A 117 -17.10 -5.46 -8.83
CA SER A 117 -16.28 -4.40 -9.48
C SER A 117 -16.08 -3.16 -8.60
N GLU A 118 -16.93 -2.95 -7.61
CA GLU A 118 -16.80 -1.85 -6.63
C GLU A 118 -15.88 -2.23 -5.45
N ASP A 119 -15.64 -3.52 -5.25
CA ASP A 119 -14.76 -4.04 -4.20
C ASP A 119 -13.32 -4.04 -4.68
N THR A 120 -12.40 -3.62 -3.83
CA THR A 120 -11.00 -3.44 -4.22
C THR A 120 -10.04 -4.02 -3.20
N VAL A 121 -8.87 -4.43 -3.71
CA VAL A 121 -7.69 -4.70 -2.91
C VAL A 121 -6.75 -3.50 -3.04
N LEU A 122 -6.52 -2.80 -1.93
CA LEU A 122 -5.58 -1.69 -1.81
C LEU A 122 -4.18 -2.22 -1.51
N PHE A 123 -3.21 -1.74 -2.28
CA PHE A 123 -1.79 -1.82 -2.01
C PHE A 123 -1.28 -0.43 -1.63
N SER A 124 -0.96 -0.22 -0.35
CA SER A 124 -0.35 1.04 0.10
C SER A 124 1.07 0.86 0.60
N LEU A 125 1.90 1.88 0.37
CA LEU A 125 3.19 2.05 1.02
C LEU A 125 3.23 3.41 1.70
N ASP A 126 3.26 3.39 3.03
CA ASP A 126 3.48 4.59 3.83
C ASP A 126 4.96 4.65 4.21
N ALA A 127 5.61 5.77 3.90
CA ALA A 127 6.99 6.03 4.26
C ALA A 127 7.06 7.25 5.17
N MET A 128 7.35 7.05 6.45
CA MET A 128 7.35 8.10 7.47
C MET A 128 8.73 8.26 8.09
N LEU A 129 9.18 9.51 8.20
CA LEU A 129 10.41 9.81 8.92
C LEU A 129 10.09 9.93 10.43
N ILE A 130 10.57 8.95 11.22
CA ILE A 130 10.38 8.93 12.68
C ILE A 130 11.36 9.91 13.36
N ASP A 131 12.60 9.95 12.88
CA ASP A 131 13.64 10.87 13.36
C ASP A 131 14.67 11.13 12.24
N GLU A 132 15.75 11.86 12.53
CA GLU A 132 16.77 12.23 11.54
C GLU A 132 17.49 11.03 10.87
N HIS A 133 17.38 9.85 11.47
CA HIS A 133 18.12 8.65 11.13
C HIS A 133 17.24 7.40 11.00
N THR A 134 15.91 7.52 11.13
CA THR A 134 15.00 6.37 11.09
C THR A 134 13.82 6.66 10.16
N LEU A 135 13.70 5.85 9.12
CA LEU A 135 12.57 5.85 8.19
C LEU A 135 11.75 4.58 8.42
N ASN A 136 10.48 4.73 8.74
CA ASN A 136 9.52 3.65 8.82
C ASN A 136 8.85 3.44 7.46
N LEU A 137 8.76 2.18 7.04
CA LEU A 137 8.08 1.75 5.82
C LEU A 137 6.99 0.75 6.19
N ARG A 138 5.75 1.04 5.80
CA ARG A 138 4.59 0.18 6.04
C ARG A 138 3.98 -0.22 4.72
N PHE A 139 4.20 -1.47 4.32
CA PHE A 139 3.58 -2.06 3.14
C PHE A 139 2.27 -2.71 3.59
N CYS A 140 1.15 -2.21 3.10
CA CYS A 140 -0.16 -2.62 3.56
C CYS A 140 -0.96 -3.22 2.41
N VAL A 141 -1.64 -4.33 2.68
CA VAL A 141 -2.58 -4.98 1.76
C VAL A 141 -3.94 -5.05 2.44
N CYS A 142 -4.97 -4.61 1.73
CA CYS A 142 -6.31 -4.46 2.32
C CYS A 142 -7.41 -4.74 1.29
N ALA A 143 -8.16 -5.83 1.47
CA ALA A 143 -9.33 -6.17 0.70
C ALA A 143 -10.60 -5.70 1.45
N LYS A 144 -11.40 -4.82 0.83
CA LYS A 144 -12.64 -4.28 1.43
C LYS A 144 -13.75 -4.09 0.39
N ASP A 145 -14.97 -4.08 0.91
CA ASP A 145 -16.24 -3.91 0.17
C ASP A 145 -16.62 -2.46 -0.15
N THR A 146 -15.76 -1.49 0.17
CA THR A 146 -16.03 -0.06 0.00
C THR A 146 -14.73 0.73 0.15
N PRO A 147 -14.62 1.99 -0.33
CA PRO A 147 -13.37 2.77 -0.30
C PRO A 147 -12.88 3.17 1.10
N TYR A 148 -13.45 2.59 2.16
CA TYR A 148 -13.08 2.83 3.55
C TYR A 148 -12.12 1.74 4.06
N HIS A 149 -10.88 1.76 3.56
CA HIS A 149 -9.80 0.93 4.08
C HIS A 149 -9.40 1.41 5.49
N ARG A 150 -10.12 0.94 6.52
CA ARG A 150 -9.90 1.36 7.92
C ARG A 150 -8.88 0.50 8.66
N GLN A 151 -8.70 -0.74 8.23
CA GLN A 151 -7.77 -1.70 8.84
C GLN A 151 -7.12 -2.52 7.73
N TYR A 152 -5.80 -2.65 7.81
CA TYR A 152 -5.02 -3.49 6.91
C TYR A 152 -5.25 -4.96 7.25
N ASP A 153 -5.43 -5.80 6.22
CA ASP A 153 -5.53 -7.24 6.42
C ASP A 153 -4.13 -7.83 6.64
N ASP A 154 -3.15 -7.33 5.89
CA ASP A 154 -1.74 -7.66 6.06
C ASP A 154 -0.86 -6.40 6.09
N LEU A 155 0.19 -6.45 6.90
CA LEU A 155 1.13 -5.35 7.13
C LEU A 155 2.55 -5.89 7.25
N ILE A 156 3.44 -5.37 6.39
CA ILE A 156 4.89 -5.50 6.57
C ILE A 156 5.40 -4.15 7.09
N ASP A 157 5.92 -4.15 8.31
CA ASP A 157 6.43 -2.96 8.99
C ASP A 157 7.95 -3.03 9.16
N ILE A 158 8.67 -2.06 8.59
CA ILE A 158 10.14 -2.07 8.55
C ILE A 158 10.69 -0.70 8.94
N ASP A 159 11.47 -0.68 10.01
CA ASP A 159 12.30 0.46 10.37
C ASP A 159 13.66 0.37 9.67
N VAL A 160 13.99 1.42 8.92
CA VAL A 160 15.26 1.60 8.23
C VAL A 160 16.05 2.66 8.95
N GLU A 161 16.98 2.24 9.79
CA GLU A 161 17.99 3.14 10.37
C GLU A 161 19.02 3.54 9.30
N PHE A 162 19.52 4.78 9.28
CA PHE A 162 20.53 5.24 8.34
C PHE A 162 21.31 6.44 8.89
N LYS A 163 22.60 6.56 8.54
CA LYS A 163 23.44 7.70 8.95
C LYS A 163 23.39 8.87 7.98
N ASN A 164 23.09 8.59 6.71
CA ASN A 164 23.02 9.58 5.64
C ASN A 164 22.19 9.04 4.46
N VAL A 165 21.84 9.93 3.53
CA VAL A 165 21.00 9.61 2.36
C VAL A 165 21.63 8.52 1.48
N THR A 166 22.95 8.45 1.36
CA THR A 166 23.63 7.42 0.58
C THR A 166 23.42 6.03 1.20
N GLU A 167 23.49 5.93 2.52
CA GLU A 167 23.19 4.69 3.24
C GLU A 167 21.71 4.32 3.12
N LEU A 168 20.81 5.30 3.25
CA LEU A 168 19.37 5.10 3.08
C LEU A 168 19.07 4.47 1.71
N LYS A 169 19.55 5.06 0.61
CA LYS A 169 19.35 4.51 -0.75
C LYS A 169 19.84 3.07 -0.88
N LYS A 170 21.00 2.74 -0.28
CA LYS A 170 21.53 1.36 -0.30
C LYS A 170 20.64 0.40 0.47
N LYS A 171 20.10 0.81 1.62
CA LYS A 171 19.18 -0.01 2.43
C LYS A 171 17.85 -0.22 1.72
N LEU A 172 17.24 0.84 1.17
CA LEU A 172 16.03 0.77 0.36
C LEU A 172 16.19 -0.21 -0.82
N LYS A 173 17.29 -0.10 -1.58
CA LYS A 173 17.58 -1.05 -2.67
C LYS A 173 17.77 -2.50 -2.21
N LYS A 174 18.23 -2.71 -0.98
CA LYS A 174 18.35 -4.06 -0.40
C LYS A 174 16.97 -4.63 -0.04
N LEU A 175 16.02 -3.78 0.36
CA LEU A 175 14.64 -4.21 0.69
C LEU A 175 13.92 -4.81 -0.53
N LEU A 176 14.17 -4.31 -1.74
CA LEU A 176 13.64 -4.92 -2.98
C LEU A 176 14.07 -6.39 -3.20
N LYS A 177 15.02 -6.90 -2.40
CA LYS A 177 15.44 -8.31 -2.44
C LYS A 177 14.69 -9.20 -1.46
N ASN A 178 14.00 -8.64 -0.48
CA ASN A 178 13.16 -9.35 0.48
C ASN A 178 12.01 -10.06 -0.27
N GLU A 179 11.68 -11.29 0.12
CA GLU A 179 10.69 -12.12 -0.57
C GLU A 179 9.27 -11.55 -0.45
N ASP A 180 8.88 -11.07 0.72
CA ASP A 180 7.57 -10.45 0.96
C ASP A 180 7.42 -9.14 0.15
N ILE A 181 8.50 -8.35 0.05
CA ILE A 181 8.50 -7.11 -0.75
C ILE A 181 8.45 -7.42 -2.24
N LYS A 182 9.12 -8.48 -2.71
CA LYS A 182 8.99 -8.93 -4.10
C LYS A 182 7.59 -9.41 -4.40
N MET A 183 6.97 -10.16 -3.50
CA MET A 183 5.58 -10.60 -3.64
C MET A 183 4.64 -9.40 -3.69
N PHE A 184 4.83 -8.42 -2.81
CA PHE A 184 4.08 -7.16 -2.84
C PHE A 184 4.23 -6.44 -4.19
N SER A 185 5.46 -6.28 -4.67
CA SER A 185 5.78 -5.61 -5.94
C SER A 185 5.19 -6.35 -7.15
N LEU A 186 5.23 -7.68 -7.17
CA LEU A 186 4.62 -8.48 -8.23
C LEU A 186 3.10 -8.27 -8.31
N ASN A 187 2.42 -8.19 -7.17
CA ASN A 187 0.98 -7.96 -7.16
C ASN A 187 0.61 -6.48 -7.43
N LEU A 188 1.50 -5.55 -7.10
CA LEU A 188 1.33 -4.14 -7.42
C LEU A 188 1.27 -3.90 -8.95
N ASP A 189 2.01 -4.66 -9.76
CA ASP A 189 1.97 -4.57 -11.22
C ASP A 189 0.56 -4.85 -11.79
N HIS A 190 -0.26 -5.61 -11.07
CA HIS A 190 -1.64 -5.94 -11.44
C HIS A 190 -2.67 -4.91 -10.95
N ALA A 191 -2.24 -3.92 -10.15
CA ALA A 191 -3.09 -2.86 -9.62
C ALA A 191 -3.16 -1.61 -10.53
N TYR A 192 -2.91 -1.79 -11.83
CA TYR A 192 -2.89 -0.77 -12.88
C TYR A 192 -3.82 -1.06 -14.05
#